data_AF-A0A380FM25-F1
#
_entry.id   AF-A0A380FM25-F1
#
_cell.length_a   1.000
_cell.length_b   1.000
_cell.length_c   1.000
_cell.angle_alpha   90.00
_cell.angle_beta   90.00
_cell.angle_gamma   90.00
#
_symmetry.space_group_name_H-M   'P 1'
#
loop_
_entity.id
_entity.type
_entity.pdbx_description
1 polymer ?
#
loop_
_entity_poly.entity_id
_entity_poly.type
_entity_poly.pdbx_seq_one_letter_code
_entity_poly.pdbx_strand_id
1 'polypeptide(L)' 'MVNGSEFATVICSPNHLEELVLGFLASEGAILKSTDLKSIQIDDSKGFAHVHLK' A
#
# COMPACT_ATOMS: atom_id res chain seq x y z
N MET A 1 2.48 4.85 3.23
CA MET A 1 3.74 4.64 3.96
C MET A 1 4.25 3.24 3.69
N VAL A 2 5.51 3.10 3.27
CA VAL A 2 6.16 1.79 3.10
C VAL A 2 7.37 1.75 4.03
N ASN A 3 7.44 0.76 4.92
CA ASN A 3 8.50 0.61 5.92
C ASN A 3 8.76 1.87 6.76
N GLY A 4 7.70 2.63 7.07
CA GLY A 4 7.78 3.86 7.87
C GLY A 4 8.12 5.12 7.09
N SER A 5 8.40 5.03 5.79
CA SER A 5 8.70 6.18 4.93
C SER A 5 7.52 6.51 4.01
N GLU A 6 7.39 7.79 3.66
CA GLU A 6 6.48 8.21 2.59
C GLU A 6 6.91 7.56 1.28
N PHE A 7 5.92 7.10 0.49
CA PHE A 7 6.18 6.41 -0.78
C PHE A 7 5.45 7.12 -1.93
N ALA A 8 4.14 7.30 -1.78
CA ALA A 8 3.31 8.05 -2.71
C ALA A 8 2.03 8.52 -2.01
N THR A 9 1.39 9.53 -2.60
CA THR A 9 0.01 9.95 -2.30
C THR A 9 -0.82 9.80 -3.58
N VAL A 10 -1.96 9.10 -3.49
CA VAL A 10 -2.81 8.78 -4.64
C VAL A 10 -4.23 9.28 -4.39
N ILE A 11 -4.76 10.07 -5.32
CA ILE A 11 -6.17 10.46 -5.32
C ILE A 11 -7.00 9.31 -5.90
N CYS A 12 -7.97 8.81 -5.14
CA CYS A 12 -8.78 7.66 -5.53
C CYS A 12 -10.19 7.74 -4.92
N SER A 13 -11.07 6.86 -5.37
CA SER A 13 -12.34 6.59 -4.70
C SER A 13 -12.10 5.78 -3.42
N PRO A 14 -12.89 5.97 -2.34
CA PRO A 14 -12.71 5.26 -1.07
C PRO A 14 -13.31 3.84 -1.13
N ASN A 15 -12.90 3.05 -2.13
CA ASN A 15 -13.32 1.66 -2.31
C ASN A 15 -12.14 0.81 -2.79
N HIS A 16 -12.18 -0.48 -2.46
CA HIS A 16 -11.14 -1.45 -2.86
C HIS A 16 -9.70 -0.98 -2.56
N LEU A 17 -9.52 -0.34 -1.40
CA LEU A 17 -8.26 0.32 -1.04
C LEU A 17 -7.12 -0.68 -0.87
N GLU A 18 -7.41 -1.89 -0.40
CA GLU A 18 -6.39 -2.95 -0.26
C GLU A 18 -5.88 -3.39 -1.63
N GLU A 19 -6.78 -3.69 -2.57
CA GLU A 19 -6.45 -4.05 -3.94
C GLU A 19 -5.72 -2.90 -4.66
N LEU A 20 -6.15 -1.65 -4.43
CA LEU A 20 -5.47 -0.47 -4.96
C LEU A 20 -4.03 -0.39 -4.47
N VAL A 21 -3.80 -0.51 -3.15
CA VAL A 21 -2.45 -0.41 -2.58
C VAL A 21 -1.57 -1.55 -3.07
N LEU A 22 -2.08 -2.80 -3.09
CA LEU A 22 -1.32 -3.95 -3.57
C LEU A 22 -0.99 -3.84 -5.06
N GLY A 23 -1.97 -3.45 -5.88
CA GLY A 23 -1.80 -3.25 -7.30
C GLY A 23 -0.80 -2.14 -7.60
N PHE A 24 -0.93 -1.00 -6.93
CA PHE A 24 -0.01 0.13 -7.07
C PHE A 24 1.43 -0.27 -6.72
N LEU A 25 1.64 -0.92 -5.58
CA LEU A 25 2.98 -1.36 -5.17
C LEU A 25 3.59 -2.39 -6.14
N ALA A 26 2.76 -3.27 -6.72
CA ALA A 26 3.22 -4.21 -7.73
C ALA A 26 3.58 -3.51 -9.05
N SER A 27 2.77 -2.54 -9.48
CA SER A 27 3.02 -1.73 -10.69
C SER A 27 4.29 -0.89 -10.60
N GLU A 28 4.60 -0.34 -9.42
CA GLU A 28 5.84 0.40 -9.15
C GLU A 28 7.05 -0.52 -8.88
N GLY A 29 6.85 -1.85 -8.87
CA GLY A 29 7.90 -2.83 -8.61
C GLY A 29 8.38 -2.89 -7.15
N ALA A 30 7.65 -2.28 -6.23
CA ALA A 30 7.94 -2.33 -4.79
C ALA A 30 7.69 -3.74 -4.21
N ILE A 31 6.77 -4.51 -4.81
CA ILE A 31 6.59 -5.94 -4.57
C ILE A 31 6.53 -6.68 -5.90
N LEU A 32 7.10 -7.89 -5.96
CA LEU A 32 7.04 -8.76 -7.14
C LEU A 32 6.19 -10.00 -6.86
N LYS A 33 6.07 -10.37 -5.59
CA LYS A 33 5.30 -11.53 -5.12
C LYS A 33 4.54 -11.14 -3.86
N SER A 34 3.41 -11.80 -3.64
CA SER A 34 2.63 -11.63 -2.40
C SER A 34 3.45 -11.91 -1.14
N THR A 35 4.48 -12.76 -1.23
CA THR A 35 5.38 -13.06 -0.12
C THR A 35 6.28 -11.91 0.28
N ASP A 36 6.44 -10.87 -0.55
CA ASP A 36 7.26 -9.70 -0.22
C ASP A 36 6.54 -8.79 0.78
N LEU A 37 5.22 -8.91 0.87
CA LEU A 37 4.39 -8.22 1.85
C LEU A 37 4.50 -8.93 3.21
N LYS A 38 4.84 -8.15 4.24
CA LYS A 38 4.78 -8.59 5.65
C LYS A 38 3.44 -8.24 6.29
N SER A 39 2.96 -7.02 6.08
CA SER A 39 1.64 -6.59 6.57
C SER A 39 1.15 -5.34 5.83
N ILE A 40 -0.17 -5.20 5.74
CA ILE A 40 -0.85 -3.99 5.30
C ILE A 40 -1.87 -3.57 6.36
N GLN A 41 -1.96 -2.28 6.64
CA GLN A 41 -2.97 -1.68 7.50
C GLN A 41 -3.49 -0.43 6.82
N ILE A 42 -4.82 -0.31 6.71
CA ILE A 42 -5.48 0.83 6.06
C ILE A 42 -6.26 1.58 7.12
N ASP A 43 -5.88 2.82 7.35
CA ASP A 43 -6.61 3.80 8.15
C ASP A 43 -7.34 4.74 7.18
N ASP A 44 -8.50 4.30 6.69
CA ASP A 44 -9.36 5.04 5.76
C ASP A 44 -9.79 6.39 6.35
N SER A 45 -10.06 6.44 7.67
CA SER A 45 -10.45 7.67 8.36
C SER A 45 -9.41 8.79 8.25
N LYS A 46 -8.14 8.44 8.07
CA LYS A 46 -7.04 9.39 7.90
C LYS A 46 -6.44 9.38 6.49
N GLY A 47 -6.93 8.52 5.59
CA GLY A 47 -6.41 8.35 4.24
C GLY A 47 -5.00 7.74 4.18
N PHE A 48 -4.62 6.90 5.14
CA PHE A 48 -3.28 6.27 5.17
C PHE A 48 -3.33 4.76 4.96
N ALA A 49 -2.43 4.27 4.10
CA ALA A 49 -2.04 2.86 4.06
C ALA A 49 -0.62 2.70 4.60
N HIS A 50 -0.46 1.87 5.64
CA HIS A 50 0.81 1.49 6.23
C HIS A 50 1.17 0.08 5.79
N VAL A 51 2.26 -0.01 5.02
CA VAL A 51 2.74 -1.26 4.45
C VAL A 51 4.12 -1.57 5.02
N HIS A 52 4.29 -2.81 5.47
CA HIS A 52 5.58 -3.38 5.80
C HIS A 52 5.93 -4.46 4.79
N LEU A 53 7.11 -4.33 4.19
CA LEU A 53 7.69 -5.30 3.28
C LEU A 53 8.79 -6.09 4.01
N LYS A 54 9.18 -7.23 3.45
CA LYS A 54 10.30 -8.04 3.94
C LYS A 54 11.67 -7.42 3.64
#